data_AF-A0A933YFC6-F1
#
_entry.id   AF-A0A933YFC6-F1
#
_cell.length_a   1.000
_cell.length_b   1.000
_cell.length_c   1.000
_cell.angle_alpha   90.00
_cell.angle_beta   90.00
_cell.angle_gamma   90.00
#
_symmetry.space_group_name_H-M   'P 1'
#
loop_
_entity.id
_entity.type
_entity.pdbx_description
1 polymer ?
#
loop_
_entity_poly.entity_id
_entity_poly.type
_entity_poly.pdbx_seq_one_letter_code
_entity_poly.pdbx_strand_id
1 'polypeptide(L)'
;MTQAQEYIATLLDRISVWDLSVENKETLEKIKERLQGTDNLRRELERLFKVNGLGDFALQLMWAGERAEKNPAPVEVNQEEEFRILASFKRGVGGSSDAAEINNRMEMNTAEQTDSGFGLPPQEPTVDSFAGDLPVPSAEETASVISPNGGTAERSDREQEFSVVLEKFLESVQGGADDRMTLLGSLQSLCGSVATEAHPDDFKQFCTLLNDFLDYIVTNQYLDDIRVMNLTTNIQDGFAQWVHANADERAGVLDHTIETLRDFRTMFE
;
A
#
# COMPACT_ATOMS: atom_id res chain seq x y z
N MET A 1 -3.60 35.25 -14.01
CA MET A 1 -3.99 33.97 -13.40
C MET A 1 -4.51 33.06 -14.50
N THR A 2 -3.97 31.84 -14.61
CA THR A 2 -4.48 30.84 -15.57
C THR A 2 -5.69 30.13 -14.99
N GLN A 3 -6.52 29.51 -15.84
CA GLN A 3 -7.67 28.72 -15.39
C GLN A 3 -7.26 27.57 -14.47
N ALA A 4 -6.14 26.89 -14.75
CA ALA A 4 -5.55 25.90 -13.85
C ALA A 4 -5.21 26.47 -12.47
N GLN A 5 -4.69 27.70 -12.41
CA GLN A 5 -4.30 28.34 -11.16
C GLN A 5 -5.51 28.71 -10.30
N GLU A 6 -6.57 29.22 -10.92
CA GLU A 6 -7.84 29.52 -10.25
C GLU A 6 -8.53 28.25 -9.73
N TYR A 7 -8.50 27.18 -10.53
CA TYR A 7 -9.04 25.89 -10.13
C TYR A 7 -8.28 25.27 -8.95
N ILE A 8 -6.94 25.23 -9.03
CA ILE A 8 -6.10 24.70 -7.93
C ILE A 8 -6.26 25.56 -6.67
N ALA A 9 -6.32 26.88 -6.80
CA ALA A 9 -6.55 27.76 -5.64
C ALA A 9 -7.88 27.45 -4.96
N THR A 10 -8.96 27.32 -5.74
CA THR A 10 -10.29 26.97 -5.23
C THR A 10 -10.31 25.60 -4.57
N LEU A 11 -9.64 24.62 -5.20
CA LEU A 11 -9.50 23.26 -4.70
C LEU A 11 -8.77 23.23 -3.35
N LEU A 12 -7.65 23.92 -3.23
CA LEU A 12 -6.88 23.99 -1.99
C LEU A 12 -7.63 24.73 -0.87
N ASP A 13 -8.41 25.76 -1.18
CA ASP A 13 -9.21 26.49 -0.18
C ASP A 13 -10.35 25.66 0.40
N ARG A 14 -10.88 24.70 -0.37
CA ARG A 14 -11.94 23.79 0.08
C ARG A 14 -11.43 22.63 0.93
N ILE A 15 -10.12 22.37 0.92
CA ILE A 15 -9.53 21.31 1.73
C ILE A 15 -9.73 21.63 3.22
N SER A 16 -10.45 20.73 3.90
CA SER A 16 -10.67 20.81 5.34
C SER A 16 -9.39 20.50 6.10
N VAL A 17 -8.78 21.56 6.66
CA VAL A 17 -7.54 21.49 7.43
C VAL A 17 -7.72 20.96 8.86
N TRP A 18 -8.94 20.74 9.34
CA TRP A 18 -9.24 20.45 10.75
C TRP A 18 -8.41 19.29 11.33
N ASP A 19 -8.22 18.22 10.54
CA ASP A 19 -7.51 17.00 10.96
C ASP A 19 -5.98 17.08 10.86
N LEU A 20 -5.42 18.20 10.40
CA LEU A 20 -3.97 18.36 10.25
C LEU A 20 -3.34 18.86 11.56
N SER A 21 -2.12 18.38 11.85
CA SER A 21 -1.28 18.95 12.90
C SER A 21 -0.99 20.43 12.59
N VAL A 22 -0.61 21.20 13.61
CA VAL A 22 -0.30 22.64 13.46
C VAL A 22 0.82 22.86 12.44
N GLU A 23 1.85 22.02 12.46
CA GLU A 23 2.99 22.07 11.53
C GLU A 23 2.57 21.74 10.08
N ASN A 24 1.65 20.77 9.91
CA ASN A 24 1.15 20.39 8.59
C ASN A 24 0.18 21.45 8.02
N LYS A 25 -0.58 22.13 8.88
CA LYS A 25 -1.38 23.30 8.51
C LYS A 25 -0.50 24.43 7.99
N GLU A 26 0.55 24.78 8.71
CA GLU A 26 1.49 25.81 8.26
C GLU A 26 2.18 25.44 6.94
N THR A 27 2.52 24.16 6.76
CA THR A 27 3.11 23.67 5.51
C THR A 27 2.14 23.80 4.35
N LEU A 28 0.88 23.41 4.53
CA LEU A 28 -0.15 23.54 3.50
C LEU A 28 -0.39 25.01 3.13
N GLU A 29 -0.50 25.90 4.12
CA GLU A 29 -0.69 27.33 3.86
C GLU A 29 0.50 27.96 3.13
N LYS A 30 1.74 27.62 3.49
CA LYS A 30 2.94 28.05 2.73
C LYS A 30 2.90 27.57 1.27
N ILE A 31 2.41 26.35 1.04
CA ILE A 31 2.25 25.83 -0.34
C ILE A 31 1.15 26.59 -1.08
N LYS A 32 0.00 26.84 -0.44
CA LYS A 32 -1.10 27.64 -1.02
C LYS A 32 -0.63 29.02 -1.44
N GLU A 33 -0.01 29.77 -0.54
CA GLU A 33 0.53 31.11 -0.81
C GLU A 33 1.49 31.09 -2.00
N ARG A 34 2.37 30.09 -2.05
CA ARG A 34 3.37 29.93 -3.11
C ARG A 34 2.74 29.60 -4.47
N LEU A 35 1.71 28.75 -4.51
CA LEU A 35 1.00 28.38 -5.74
C LEU A 35 0.05 29.49 -6.23
N GLN A 36 -0.52 30.28 -5.32
CA GLN A 36 -1.37 31.42 -5.67
C GLN A 36 -0.54 32.63 -6.13
N GLY A 37 0.64 32.84 -5.55
CA GLY A 37 1.52 33.98 -5.86
C GLY A 37 2.49 33.80 -7.03
N THR A 38 2.50 32.64 -7.69
CA THR A 38 3.45 32.37 -8.80
C THR A 38 2.89 32.75 -10.17
N ASP A 39 3.78 33.21 -11.06
CA ASP A 39 3.49 33.39 -12.49
C ASP A 39 3.62 32.09 -13.28
N ASN A 40 4.26 31.06 -12.70
CA ASN A 40 4.50 29.77 -13.36
C ASN A 40 4.14 28.62 -12.43
N LEU A 41 2.85 28.29 -12.43
CA LEU A 41 2.27 27.19 -11.65
C LEU A 41 2.98 25.85 -11.90
N ARG A 42 3.20 25.49 -13.17
CA ARG A 42 3.81 24.21 -13.54
C ARG A 42 5.21 24.03 -12.93
N ARG A 43 6.04 25.07 -12.99
CA ARG A 43 7.39 25.04 -12.39
C ARG A 43 7.35 24.86 -10.88
N GLU A 44 6.37 25.47 -10.20
CA GLU A 44 6.24 25.31 -8.75
C GLU A 44 5.72 23.92 -8.37
N LEU A 45 4.80 23.35 -9.15
CA LEU A 45 4.37 21.96 -8.97
C LEU A 45 5.50 20.97 -9.23
N GLU A 46 6.34 21.19 -10.24
CA GLU A 46 7.55 20.39 -10.50
C GLU A 46 8.59 20.51 -9.37
N ARG A 47 8.66 21.66 -8.69
CA ARG A 47 9.50 21.83 -7.50
C ARG A 47 8.92 21.09 -6.31
N LEU A 48 7.61 21.19 -6.12
CA LEU A 48 6.89 20.49 -5.05
C LEU A 48 7.01 18.98 -5.19
N PHE A 49 6.99 18.47 -6.44
CA PHE A 49 7.19 17.06 -6.75
C PHE A 49 8.55 16.52 -6.30
N LYS A 50 9.58 17.38 -6.24
CA LYS A 50 10.93 17.02 -5.78
C LYS A 50 11.08 17.07 -4.26
N VAL A 51 10.09 17.58 -3.53
CA VAL A 51 10.10 17.58 -2.08
C VAL A 51 9.73 16.18 -1.60
N ASN A 52 10.57 15.59 -0.74
CA ASN A 52 10.34 14.24 -0.23
C ASN A 52 8.98 14.14 0.44
N GLY A 53 8.22 13.08 0.13
CA GLY A 53 6.84 12.86 0.59
C GLY A 53 5.76 13.59 -0.19
N LEU A 54 6.03 14.75 -0.81
CA LEU A 54 4.98 15.55 -1.50
C LEU A 54 4.85 15.26 -3.01
N GLY A 55 5.53 14.22 -3.51
CA GLY A 55 5.48 13.80 -4.91
C GLY A 55 4.06 13.52 -5.40
N ASP A 56 3.33 12.65 -4.69
CA ASP A 56 1.97 12.28 -5.04
C ASP A 56 1.01 13.47 -5.00
N PHE A 57 1.16 14.31 -3.96
CA PHE A 57 0.35 15.53 -3.82
C PHE A 57 0.58 16.49 -4.99
N ALA A 58 1.84 16.72 -5.38
CA ALA A 58 2.17 17.55 -6.51
C ALA A 58 1.64 16.97 -7.83
N LEU A 59 1.69 15.65 -8.01
CA LEU A 59 1.18 14.97 -9.19
C LEU A 59 -0.35 15.10 -9.32
N GLN A 60 -1.09 14.93 -8.22
CA GLN A 60 -2.54 15.12 -8.21
C GLN A 60 -2.92 16.57 -8.56
N LEU A 61 -2.19 17.55 -8.04
CA LEU A 61 -2.39 18.97 -8.41
C LEU A 61 -2.05 19.25 -9.88
N MET A 62 -1.03 18.61 -10.44
CA MET A 62 -0.71 18.73 -11.87
C MET A 62 -1.84 18.18 -12.75
N TRP A 63 -2.38 17.01 -12.42
CA TRP A 63 -3.52 16.43 -13.16
C TRP A 63 -4.79 17.26 -13.03
N ALA A 64 -5.08 17.78 -11.82
CA ALA A 64 -6.19 18.69 -11.57
C ALA A 64 -6.09 19.96 -12.42
N GLY A 65 -4.90 20.58 -12.47
CA GLY A 65 -4.64 21.74 -13.32
C GLY A 65 -4.77 21.45 -14.81
N GLU A 66 -4.21 20.33 -15.28
CA GLU A 66 -4.29 19.93 -16.69
C GLU A 66 -5.73 19.63 -17.13
N ARG A 67 -6.52 19.00 -16.25
CA ARG A 67 -7.95 18.75 -16.49
C ARG A 67 -8.73 20.05 -16.60
N ALA A 68 -8.46 21.03 -15.74
CA ALA A 68 -9.10 22.34 -15.75
C ALA A 68 -8.74 23.15 -17.02
N GLU A 69 -7.52 23.00 -17.54
CA GLU A 69 -7.13 23.60 -18.83
C GLU A 69 -7.79 22.93 -20.04
N LYS A 70 -7.97 21.61 -19.99
CA LYS A 70 -8.58 20.85 -21.08
C LYS A 70 -10.11 20.98 -21.16
N ASN A 71 -10.77 21.26 -20.03
CA ASN A 71 -12.22 21.43 -19.97
C ASN A 71 -12.59 22.88 -19.61
N PRO A 72 -12.97 23.72 -20.60
CA PRO A 72 -13.29 25.13 -20.38
C PRO A 72 -14.64 25.37 -19.68
N ALA A 73 -15.41 24.32 -19.39
CA ALA A 73 -16.60 24.42 -18.54
C ALA A 73 -16.18 24.75 -17.10
N PRO A 74 -17.04 25.39 -16.28
CA PRO A 74 -16.80 25.51 -14.85
C PRO A 74 -16.75 24.10 -14.25
N VAL A 75 -15.55 23.58 -14.07
CA VAL A 75 -15.32 22.33 -13.37
C VAL A 75 -15.62 22.65 -11.91
N GLU A 76 -16.80 22.28 -11.45
CA GLU A 76 -17.07 22.26 -10.02
C GLU A 76 -16.03 21.34 -9.38
N VAL A 77 -15.42 21.83 -8.30
CA VAL A 77 -14.43 21.06 -7.56
C VAL A 77 -15.12 19.79 -7.05
N ASN A 78 -14.65 18.62 -7.53
CA ASN A 78 -15.19 17.34 -7.14
C ASN A 78 -14.72 17.02 -5.70
N GLN A 79 -15.65 16.68 -4.80
CA GLN A 79 -15.33 16.25 -3.44
C GLN A 79 -14.37 15.06 -3.42
N GLU A 80 -14.44 14.20 -4.43
CA GLU A 80 -13.52 13.07 -4.57
C GLU A 80 -12.08 13.52 -4.87
N GLU A 81 -11.92 14.58 -5.67
CA GLU A 81 -10.61 15.17 -5.96
C GLU A 81 -10.04 15.88 -4.73
N GLU A 82 -10.87 16.63 -4.00
CA GLU A 82 -10.50 17.23 -2.71
C GLU A 82 -9.97 16.17 -1.74
N PHE A 83 -10.68 15.04 -1.63
CA PHE A 83 -10.30 13.97 -0.73
C PHE A 83 -9.01 13.27 -1.16
N ARG A 84 -8.82 12.98 -2.45
CA ARG A 84 -7.58 12.39 -2.98
C ARG A 84 -6.37 13.30 -2.77
N ILE A 85 -6.55 14.61 -2.97
CA ILE A 85 -5.49 15.60 -2.79
C ILE A 85 -5.16 15.76 -1.30
N LEU A 86 -6.16 15.79 -0.42
CA LEU A 86 -5.93 15.82 1.02
C LEU A 86 -5.25 14.53 1.52
N ALA A 87 -5.66 13.36 1.03
CA ALA A 87 -5.07 12.08 1.41
C ALA A 87 -3.59 11.98 0.97
N SER A 88 -3.28 12.38 -0.26
CA SER A 88 -1.90 12.42 -0.75
C SER A 88 -1.05 13.45 0.00
N PHE A 89 -1.62 14.59 0.38
CA PHE A 89 -0.97 15.53 1.28
C PHE A 89 -0.68 14.92 2.65
N LYS A 90 -1.70 14.36 3.32
CA LYS A 90 -1.59 13.72 4.64
C LYS A 90 -0.50 12.65 4.64
N ARG A 91 -0.53 11.76 3.64
CA ARG A 91 0.51 10.74 3.44
C ARG A 91 1.90 11.38 3.28
N GLY A 92 2.01 12.42 2.48
CA GLY A 92 3.28 13.08 2.20
C GLY A 92 3.91 13.82 3.38
N VAL A 93 3.10 14.30 4.32
CA VAL A 93 3.56 14.96 5.55
C VAL A 93 3.64 14.00 6.75
N GLY A 94 3.52 12.69 6.53
CA GLY A 94 3.57 11.68 7.59
C GLY A 94 2.35 11.68 8.52
N GLY A 95 1.25 12.32 8.13
CA GLY A 95 -0.02 12.15 8.81
C GLY A 95 -0.59 10.77 8.48
N SER A 96 -1.09 10.04 9.48
CA SER A 96 -1.86 8.81 9.30
C SER A 96 -3.06 9.11 8.39
N SER A 97 -2.87 8.91 7.09
CA SER A 97 -3.97 8.82 6.15
C SER A 97 -4.47 7.40 6.33
N ASP A 98 -5.65 7.24 6.94
CA ASP A 98 -6.39 5.97 6.94
C ASP A 98 -6.71 5.60 5.48
N ALA A 99 -5.72 5.08 4.78
CA ALA A 99 -5.80 4.68 3.37
C ALA A 99 -6.86 3.59 3.18
N ALA A 100 -7.20 2.87 4.25
CA ALA A 100 -8.29 1.90 4.33
C ALA A 100 -9.69 2.52 4.20
N GLU A 101 -9.89 3.79 4.52
CA GLU A 101 -11.20 4.46 4.35
C GLU A 101 -11.47 4.84 2.88
N ILE A 102 -10.41 5.01 2.08
CA ILE A 102 -10.50 5.47 0.68
C ILE A 102 -10.97 4.33 -0.24
N ASN A 103 -10.45 3.10 -0.02
CA ASN A 103 -10.87 1.93 -0.81
C ASN A 103 -12.25 1.41 -0.38
N ASN A 104 -12.58 1.41 0.91
CA ASN A 104 -13.86 0.87 1.40
C ASN A 104 -15.07 1.73 1.02
N ARG A 105 -14.89 3.02 0.67
CA ARG A 105 -16.01 3.90 0.28
C ARG A 105 -16.31 3.89 -1.23
N MET A 106 -15.42 3.33 -2.06
CA MET A 106 -15.60 3.19 -3.51
C MET A 106 -16.58 2.06 -3.86
N GLU A 107 -16.65 1.00 -3.06
CA GLU A 107 -17.60 -0.09 -3.28
C GLU A 107 -19.04 0.26 -2.87
N MET A 108 -19.23 1.20 -1.95
CA MET A 108 -20.56 1.49 -1.39
C MET A 108 -21.34 2.58 -2.15
N ASN A 109 -20.70 3.39 -2.98
CA ASN A 109 -21.36 4.47 -3.76
C ASN A 109 -21.68 4.10 -5.22
N THR A 110 -21.31 2.90 -5.67
CA THR A 110 -21.64 2.42 -7.03
C THR A 110 -22.94 1.59 -7.06
N ALA A 111 -23.56 1.34 -5.90
CA ALA A 111 -24.77 0.54 -5.76
C ALA A 111 -26.09 1.33 -5.79
N GLU A 112 -26.08 2.67 -5.77
CA GLU A 112 -27.31 3.49 -5.74
C GLU A 112 -27.38 4.50 -6.89
N GLN A 113 -27.40 4.03 -8.14
CA GLN A 113 -27.94 4.82 -9.25
C GLN A 113 -28.38 3.97 -10.46
N THR A 114 -29.31 3.04 -10.23
CA THR A 114 -30.16 2.51 -11.29
C THR A 114 -31.59 2.33 -10.78
N ASP A 115 -32.33 3.44 -10.63
CA ASP A 115 -33.79 3.39 -10.65
C ASP A 115 -34.34 4.46 -11.58
N SER A 116 -34.69 4.02 -12.78
CA SER A 116 -35.59 4.68 -13.72
C SER A 116 -36.12 3.58 -14.64
N GLY A 117 -37.30 3.10 -14.28
CA GLY A 117 -37.88 1.87 -14.79
C GLY A 117 -38.36 1.89 -16.24
N PHE A 118 -38.63 0.68 -16.72
CA PHE A 118 -39.65 0.36 -17.72
C PHE A 118 -40.09 -1.09 -17.49
N GLY A 119 -41.39 -1.34 -17.62
CA GLY A 119 -42.09 -2.45 -16.95
C GLY A 119 -42.32 -3.74 -17.75
N LEU A 120 -42.76 -4.71 -16.95
CA LEU A 120 -43.63 -5.88 -17.17
C LEU A 120 -43.04 -7.23 -17.67
N PRO A 121 -43.55 -8.37 -17.10
CA PRO A 121 -43.11 -9.76 -17.31
C PRO A 121 -43.95 -10.42 -18.45
N PRO A 122 -44.07 -11.76 -18.67
CA PRO A 122 -43.54 -12.97 -18.00
C PRO A 122 -43.00 -14.06 -18.98
N GLN A 123 -42.54 -15.23 -18.47
CA GLN A 123 -43.05 -16.58 -18.84
C GLN A 123 -42.08 -17.71 -18.42
N GLU A 124 -42.56 -18.55 -17.50
CA GLU A 124 -42.14 -19.94 -17.35
C GLU A 124 -42.56 -20.75 -18.60
N PRO A 125 -41.88 -21.88 -18.85
CA PRO A 125 -42.65 -23.08 -19.12
C PRO A 125 -42.24 -24.25 -18.22
N THR A 126 -43.23 -24.69 -17.45
CA THR A 126 -43.45 -26.07 -16.97
C THR A 126 -43.34 -27.10 -18.09
N VAL A 127 -42.67 -28.22 -17.79
CA VAL A 127 -43.01 -29.63 -18.09
C VAL A 127 -41.93 -30.49 -17.43
N ASP A 128 -42.14 -31.70 -16.93
CA ASP A 128 -43.25 -32.42 -16.33
C ASP A 128 -42.58 -33.61 -15.63
N SER A 129 -43.27 -34.17 -14.64
CA SER A 129 -42.81 -35.18 -13.70
C SER A 129 -42.39 -36.50 -14.35
N PHE A 130 -41.36 -37.15 -13.81
CA PHE A 130 -41.36 -38.61 -13.64
C PHE A 130 -40.74 -39.00 -12.30
N ALA A 131 -41.59 -39.57 -11.44
CA ALA A 131 -41.26 -40.15 -10.16
C ALA A 131 -40.49 -41.47 -10.32
N GLY A 132 -39.61 -41.78 -9.38
CA GLY A 132 -39.01 -43.12 -9.28
C GLY A 132 -37.89 -43.23 -8.23
N ASP A 133 -38.27 -43.68 -7.04
CA ASP A 133 -37.54 -44.56 -6.12
C ASP A 133 -36.18 -44.16 -5.51
N LEU A 134 -36.22 -44.03 -4.19
CA LEU A 134 -35.10 -44.27 -3.26
C LEU A 134 -34.61 -45.74 -3.38
N PRO A 135 -33.32 -46.03 -3.12
CA PRO A 135 -32.96 -46.37 -1.74
C PRO A 135 -31.59 -45.83 -1.29
N VAL A 136 -31.53 -45.44 -0.02
CA VAL A 136 -30.31 -45.39 0.81
C VAL A 136 -30.12 -46.76 1.46
N PRO A 137 -28.89 -47.31 1.50
CA PRO A 137 -28.29 -47.70 2.79
C PRO A 137 -26.78 -47.33 2.85
N SER A 138 -26.33 -46.62 3.88
CA SER A 138 -25.76 -47.09 5.16
C SER A 138 -24.26 -47.45 5.14
N ALA A 139 -23.52 -46.63 5.91
CA ALA A 139 -22.50 -46.96 6.90
C ALA A 139 -21.19 -47.69 6.53
N GLU A 140 -20.10 -46.97 6.87
CA GLU A 140 -18.82 -47.43 7.43
C GLU A 140 -17.88 -48.27 6.55
N GLU A 141 -16.74 -47.67 6.16
CA GLU A 141 -15.46 -48.26 6.54
C GLU A 141 -14.33 -47.22 6.55
N THR A 142 -13.61 -47.23 7.66
CA THR A 142 -12.42 -46.47 7.98
C THR A 142 -11.29 -46.75 7.00
N ALA A 143 -10.87 -45.73 6.26
CA ALA A 143 -9.52 -45.66 5.73
C ALA A 143 -8.89 -44.38 6.28
N SER A 144 -7.92 -44.56 7.18
CA SER A 144 -6.97 -43.53 7.57
C SER A 144 -6.27 -43.02 6.31
N VAL A 145 -6.80 -41.94 5.74
CA VAL A 145 -6.03 -41.08 4.85
C VAL A 145 -5.13 -40.27 5.76
N ILE A 146 -3.88 -40.71 5.85
CA ILE A 146 -2.77 -39.89 6.33
C ILE A 146 -2.75 -38.67 5.41
N SER A 147 -3.37 -37.58 5.84
CA SER A 147 -3.23 -36.26 5.25
C SER A 147 -1.77 -35.82 5.43
N PRO A 148 -0.99 -35.62 4.36
CA PRO A 148 0.31 -34.99 4.46
C PRO A 148 0.10 -33.47 4.40
N ASN A 149 -0.63 -32.90 5.36
CA ASN A 149 -0.95 -31.47 5.36
C ASN A 149 -0.61 -30.80 6.70
N GLY A 150 0.47 -31.25 7.35
CA GLY A 150 1.04 -30.59 8.52
C GLY A 150 1.94 -29.38 8.18
N GLY A 151 2.30 -29.19 6.90
CA GLY A 151 3.32 -28.19 6.53
C GLY A 151 2.80 -26.77 6.25
N THR A 152 1.49 -26.57 6.06
CA THR A 152 0.96 -25.25 5.67
C THR A 152 0.61 -24.35 6.87
N ALA A 153 0.17 -24.93 7.99
CA ALA A 153 -0.16 -24.16 9.19
C ALA A 153 1.10 -23.61 9.86
N GLU A 154 2.09 -24.47 10.14
CA GLU A 154 3.37 -24.05 10.75
C GLU A 154 4.13 -23.05 9.85
N ARG A 155 4.03 -23.21 8.53
CA ARG A 155 4.63 -22.28 7.57
C ARG A 155 3.95 -20.90 7.57
N SER A 156 2.61 -20.87 7.61
CA SER A 156 1.86 -19.62 7.70
C SER A 156 2.15 -18.89 9.02
N ASP A 157 2.29 -19.63 10.12
CA ASP A 157 2.62 -19.07 11.44
C ASP A 157 4.03 -18.44 11.44
N ARG A 158 4.99 -19.04 10.74
CA ARG A 158 6.36 -18.51 10.59
C ARG A 158 6.45 -17.30 9.67
N GLU A 159 5.75 -17.33 8.53
CA GLU A 159 5.66 -16.17 7.62
C GLU A 159 5.04 -14.97 8.36
N GLN A 160 4.03 -15.23 9.20
CA GLN A 160 3.39 -14.20 10.03
C GLN A 160 4.28 -13.72 11.19
N GLU A 161 4.98 -14.63 11.88
CA GLU A 161 5.97 -14.28 12.90
C GLU A 161 7.08 -13.38 12.31
N PHE A 162 7.61 -13.76 11.14
CA PHE A 162 8.58 -12.98 10.39
C PHE A 162 8.04 -11.58 10.04
N SER A 163 6.81 -11.51 9.52
CA SER A 163 6.15 -10.23 9.19
C SER A 163 6.08 -9.30 10.39
N VAL A 164 5.63 -9.81 11.55
CA VAL A 164 5.48 -9.01 12.76
C VAL A 164 6.83 -8.54 13.30
N VAL A 165 7.87 -9.39 13.25
CA VAL A 165 9.22 -9.02 13.72
C VAL A 165 9.87 -8.02 12.77
N LEU A 166 9.72 -8.20 11.45
CA LEU A 166 10.21 -7.27 10.44
C LEU A 166 9.56 -5.90 10.64
N GLU A 167 8.24 -5.81 10.74
CA GLU A 167 7.53 -4.55 10.94
C GLU A 167 7.99 -3.82 12.21
N LYS A 168 8.05 -4.52 13.35
CA LYS A 168 8.55 -3.96 14.61
C LYS A 168 9.99 -3.47 14.51
N PHE A 169 10.85 -4.23 13.82
CA PHE A 169 12.24 -3.82 13.59
C PHE A 169 12.29 -2.50 12.80
N LEU A 170 11.51 -2.38 11.74
CA LEU A 170 11.48 -1.18 10.89
C LEU A 170 10.92 0.03 11.65
N GLU A 171 9.85 -0.15 12.41
CA GLU A 171 9.30 0.88 13.31
C GLU A 171 10.34 1.33 14.34
N SER A 172 11.07 0.38 14.92
CA SER A 172 12.13 0.63 15.90
C SER A 172 13.30 1.40 15.27
N VAL A 173 13.70 1.07 14.03
CA VAL A 173 14.70 1.80 13.23
C VAL A 173 14.25 3.24 12.97
N GLN A 174 13.01 3.45 12.54
CA GLN A 174 12.47 4.79 12.26
C GLN A 174 12.26 5.64 13.51
N GLY A 175 11.79 5.02 14.60
CA GLY A 175 11.52 5.68 15.87
C GLY A 175 12.77 5.88 16.74
N GLY A 176 13.91 5.31 16.36
CA GLY A 176 15.14 5.37 17.13
C GLY A 176 15.09 4.62 18.46
N ALA A 177 14.23 3.59 18.57
CA ALA A 177 14.00 2.88 19.83
C ALA A 177 15.21 2.04 20.29
N ASP A 178 15.30 1.74 21.58
CA ASP A 178 16.44 1.01 22.14
C ASP A 178 16.41 -0.51 21.84
N ASP A 179 15.28 -1.03 21.38
CA ASP A 179 15.07 -2.45 21.11
C ASP A 179 15.52 -2.91 19.70
N ARG A 180 15.99 -1.98 18.86
CA ARG A 180 16.49 -2.23 17.48
C ARG A 180 17.43 -3.43 17.38
N MET A 181 18.40 -3.52 18.30
CA MET A 181 19.39 -4.61 18.28
C MET A 181 18.78 -5.97 18.64
N THR A 182 17.79 -5.98 19.54
CA THR A 182 17.08 -7.21 19.93
C THR A 182 16.19 -7.70 18.80
N LEU A 183 15.49 -6.77 18.14
CA LEU A 183 14.63 -7.06 16.99
C LEU A 183 15.45 -7.52 15.79
N LEU A 184 16.61 -6.90 15.55
CA LEU A 184 17.54 -7.33 14.50
C LEU A 184 18.02 -8.77 14.71
N GLY A 185 18.46 -9.12 15.92
CA GLY A 185 18.87 -10.49 16.22
C GLY A 185 17.73 -11.51 16.03
N SER A 186 16.50 -11.13 16.39
CA SER A 186 15.31 -11.95 16.15
C SER A 186 15.03 -12.13 14.65
N LEU A 187 15.16 -11.06 13.86
CA LEU A 187 14.94 -11.07 12.42
C LEU A 187 16.00 -11.91 11.69
N GLN A 188 17.28 -11.78 12.06
CA GLN A 188 18.36 -12.60 11.52
C GLN A 188 18.15 -14.09 11.82
N SER A 189 17.68 -14.43 13.04
CA SER A 189 17.35 -15.80 13.40
C SER A 189 16.23 -16.36 12.53
N LEU A 190 15.19 -15.57 12.23
CA LEU A 190 14.08 -15.98 11.38
C LEU A 190 14.50 -16.12 9.91
N CYS A 191 15.34 -15.21 9.39
CA CYS A 191 15.94 -15.38 8.07
C CYS A 191 16.72 -16.70 7.95
N GLY A 192 17.46 -17.06 9.01
CA GLY A 192 18.22 -18.30 9.08
C GLY A 192 17.35 -19.57 9.06
N SER A 193 16.18 -19.55 9.72
CA SER A 193 15.26 -20.70 9.69
C SER A 193 14.61 -20.88 8.32
N VAL A 194 14.24 -19.78 7.64
CA VAL A 194 13.62 -19.82 6.30
C VAL A 194 14.54 -20.49 5.27
N ALA A 195 15.86 -20.32 5.39
CA ALA A 195 16.83 -20.96 4.49
C ALA A 195 16.82 -22.50 4.57
N THR A 196 16.39 -23.07 5.69
CA THR A 196 16.38 -24.53 5.93
C THR A 196 15.04 -25.20 5.66
N GLU A 197 13.97 -24.41 5.53
CA GLU A 197 12.59 -24.87 5.42
C GLU A 197 12.08 -24.94 3.95
N ALA A 198 10.92 -25.57 3.74
CA ALA A 198 10.27 -25.70 2.43
C ALA A 198 9.49 -24.43 2.03
N HIS A 199 10.21 -23.32 1.92
CA HIS A 199 9.71 -22.04 1.42
C HIS A 199 9.92 -21.85 -0.08
N PRO A 200 9.18 -20.92 -0.73
CA PRO A 200 9.37 -20.51 -2.11
C PRO A 200 10.78 -19.93 -2.32
N ASP A 201 11.36 -20.14 -3.50
CA ASP A 201 12.75 -19.77 -3.77
C ASP A 201 12.97 -18.24 -3.75
N ASP A 202 11.98 -17.47 -4.18
CA ASP A 202 11.94 -16.01 -4.08
C ASP A 202 11.98 -15.55 -2.62
N PHE A 203 11.18 -16.16 -1.74
CA PHE A 203 11.18 -15.82 -0.32
C PHE A 203 12.50 -16.21 0.37
N LYS A 204 13.08 -17.36 0.03
CA LYS A 204 14.41 -17.75 0.52
C LYS A 204 15.51 -16.78 0.08
N GLN A 205 15.47 -16.37 -1.18
CA GLN A 205 16.42 -15.41 -1.73
C GLN A 205 16.27 -14.05 -1.04
N PHE A 206 15.04 -13.59 -0.84
CA PHE A 206 14.74 -12.39 -0.09
C PHE A 206 15.30 -12.44 1.34
N CYS A 207 15.01 -13.50 2.11
CA CYS A 207 15.52 -13.65 3.48
C CYS A 207 17.05 -13.71 3.55
N THR A 208 17.69 -14.34 2.55
CA THR A 208 19.16 -14.41 2.47
C THR A 208 19.76 -13.01 2.26
N LEU A 209 19.26 -12.27 1.29
CA LEU A 209 19.76 -10.91 0.99
C LEU A 209 19.40 -9.92 2.10
N LEU A 210 18.24 -10.06 2.72
CA LEU A 210 17.85 -9.25 3.88
C LEU A 210 18.81 -9.49 5.04
N ASN A 211 19.18 -10.75 5.31
CA ASN A 211 20.15 -11.06 6.35
C ASN A 211 21.53 -10.42 6.07
N ASP A 212 22.00 -10.48 4.82
CA ASP A 212 23.24 -9.84 4.38
C ASP A 212 23.18 -8.31 4.53
N PHE A 213 22.04 -7.70 4.21
CA PHE A 213 21.79 -6.27 4.42
C PHE A 213 21.85 -5.90 5.91
N LEU A 214 21.13 -6.64 6.76
CA LEU A 214 21.09 -6.40 8.21
C LEU A 214 22.48 -6.52 8.85
N ASP A 215 23.26 -7.53 8.46
CA ASP A 215 24.63 -7.69 8.94
C ASP A 215 25.53 -6.53 8.51
N TYR A 216 25.39 -6.08 7.25
CA TYR A 216 26.17 -4.96 6.74
C TYR A 216 25.87 -3.65 7.45
N ILE A 217 24.59 -3.30 7.66
CA ILE A 217 24.22 -2.03 8.30
C ILE A 217 24.66 -2.00 9.78
N VAL A 218 24.65 -3.15 10.47
CA VAL A 218 25.14 -3.23 11.86
C VAL A 218 26.66 -3.11 11.90
N THR A 219 27.36 -3.89 11.06
CA THR A 219 28.82 -3.91 11.02
C THR A 219 29.40 -2.51 10.75
N ASN A 220 28.73 -1.73 9.89
CA ASN A 220 29.17 -0.40 9.51
C ASN A 220 28.49 0.74 10.31
N GLN A 221 27.68 0.41 11.32
CA GLN A 221 26.96 1.39 12.14
C GLN A 221 26.05 2.34 11.35
N TYR A 222 25.43 1.84 10.27
CA TYR A 222 24.50 2.59 9.42
C TYR A 222 23.04 2.52 9.88
N LEU A 223 22.75 1.99 11.07
CA LEU A 223 21.36 1.88 11.56
C LEU A 223 20.61 3.22 11.59
N ASP A 224 21.31 4.33 11.83
CA ASP A 224 20.74 5.68 11.82
C ASP A 224 20.91 6.41 10.48
N ASP A 225 21.45 5.74 9.45
CA ASP A 225 21.68 6.34 8.12
C ASP A 225 20.35 6.49 7.38
N ILE A 226 20.11 7.68 6.82
CA ILE A 226 18.90 7.99 6.03
C ILE A 226 18.70 7.04 4.84
N ARG A 227 19.79 6.50 4.29
CA ARG A 227 19.75 5.51 3.20
C ARG A 227 19.21 4.16 3.68
N VAL A 228 19.60 3.74 4.89
CA VAL A 228 19.02 2.54 5.53
C VAL A 228 17.53 2.75 5.73
N MET A 229 17.11 3.93 6.21
CA MET A 229 15.69 4.25 6.39
C MET A 229 14.89 4.16 5.08
N ASN A 230 15.41 4.70 3.98
CA ASN A 230 14.77 4.62 2.67
C ASN A 230 14.72 3.17 2.13
N LEU A 231 15.81 2.40 2.29
CA LEU A 231 15.85 0.99 1.89
C LEU A 231 14.86 0.16 2.70
N THR A 232 14.75 0.40 4.01
CA THR A 232 13.81 -0.30 4.89
C THR A 232 12.36 -0.08 4.48
N THR A 233 11.99 1.11 4.01
CA THR A 233 10.63 1.39 3.48
C THR A 233 10.35 0.57 2.21
N ASN A 234 11.29 0.53 1.26
CA ASN A 234 11.12 -0.26 0.03
C ASN A 234 11.01 -1.78 0.33
N ILE A 235 11.75 -2.25 1.34
CA ILE A 235 11.68 -3.64 1.80
C ILE A 235 10.31 -3.94 2.41
N GLN A 236 9.78 -3.05 3.24
CA GLN A 236 8.48 -3.19 3.88
C GLN A 236 7.35 -3.28 2.85
N ASP A 237 7.33 -2.38 1.88
CA ASP A 237 6.27 -2.28 0.89
C ASP A 237 6.20 -3.54 0.03
N GLY A 238 7.34 -4.01 -0.48
CA GLY A 238 7.37 -5.22 -1.31
C GLY A 238 7.05 -6.49 -0.53
N PHE A 239 7.48 -6.58 0.73
CA PHE A 239 7.14 -7.73 1.57
C PHE A 239 5.66 -7.74 1.96
N ALA A 240 5.07 -6.59 2.30
CA ALA A 240 3.65 -6.47 2.59
C ALA A 240 2.79 -6.89 1.38
N GLN A 241 3.17 -6.47 0.17
CA GLN A 241 2.51 -6.89 -1.06
C GLN A 241 2.57 -8.42 -1.25
N TRP A 242 3.71 -9.05 -0.94
CA TRP A 242 3.85 -10.50 -1.03
C TRP A 242 3.00 -11.25 0.00
N VAL A 243 2.95 -10.76 1.25
CA VAL A 243 2.14 -11.37 2.31
C VAL A 243 0.64 -11.33 1.98
N HIS A 244 0.16 -10.20 1.43
CA HIS A 244 -1.24 -10.01 1.06
C HIS A 244 -1.63 -10.63 -0.29
N ALA A 245 -0.66 -10.98 -1.14
CA ALA A 245 -0.92 -11.68 -2.38
C ALA A 245 -1.37 -13.13 -2.13
N ASN A 246 -2.28 -13.61 -2.98
CA ASN A 246 -2.68 -15.01 -2.99
C ASN A 246 -1.47 -15.90 -3.33
N ALA A 247 -1.47 -17.16 -2.90
CA ALA A 247 -0.33 -18.07 -3.11
C ALA A 247 0.10 -18.19 -4.60
N ASP A 248 -0.87 -18.09 -5.52
CA ASP A 248 -0.64 -18.17 -6.98
C ASP A 248 -0.13 -16.86 -7.58
N GLU A 249 -0.25 -15.74 -6.86
CA GLU A 249 0.13 -14.38 -7.28
C GLU A 249 1.42 -13.89 -6.62
N ARG A 250 1.97 -14.64 -5.65
CA ARG A 250 3.18 -14.30 -4.92
C ARG A 250 4.45 -14.34 -5.78
N ALA A 251 4.46 -15.18 -6.81
CA ALA A 251 5.62 -15.35 -7.68
C ALA A 251 5.97 -14.04 -8.40
N GLY A 252 7.19 -13.56 -8.19
CA GLY A 252 7.72 -12.34 -8.83
C GLY A 252 7.36 -11.03 -8.12
N VAL A 253 6.53 -11.05 -7.06
CA VAL A 253 6.20 -9.84 -6.28
C VAL A 253 7.43 -9.30 -5.56
N LEU A 254 8.31 -10.18 -5.10
CA LEU A 254 9.54 -9.81 -4.40
C LEU A 254 10.69 -9.41 -5.32
N ASP A 255 10.56 -9.53 -6.64
CA ASP A 255 11.68 -9.35 -7.59
C ASP A 255 12.34 -7.97 -7.45
N HIS A 256 11.53 -6.92 -7.35
CA HIS A 256 12.02 -5.56 -7.18
C HIS A 256 12.73 -5.35 -5.83
N THR A 257 12.19 -5.94 -4.76
CA THR A 257 12.79 -5.87 -3.43
C THR A 257 14.08 -6.67 -3.35
N ILE A 258 14.13 -7.83 -4.02
CA ILE A 258 15.33 -8.66 -4.16
C ILE A 258 16.42 -7.92 -4.93
N GLU A 259 16.08 -7.20 -6.01
CA GLU A 259 17.02 -6.37 -6.76
C GLU A 259 17.57 -5.23 -5.88
N THR A 260 16.70 -4.54 -5.15
CA THR A 260 17.10 -3.50 -4.19
C THR A 260 18.04 -4.03 -3.10
N LEU A 261 17.72 -5.20 -2.54
CA LEU A 261 18.54 -5.90 -1.54
C LEU A 261 19.80 -6.55 -2.13
N ARG A 262 19.94 -6.65 -3.45
CA ARG A 262 21.16 -7.10 -4.10
C ARG A 262 22.12 -5.93 -4.30
N ASP A 263 21.57 -4.78 -4.68
CA ASP A 263 22.35 -3.60 -5.06
C ASP A 263 22.62 -2.66 -3.89
N PHE A 264 22.10 -2.94 -2.69
CA PHE A 264 22.21 -2.05 -1.52
C PHE A 264 23.66 -1.60 -1.25
N ARG A 265 24.66 -2.47 -1.41
CA ARG A 265 26.07 -2.14 -1.14
C ARG A 265 26.56 -0.99 -2.01
N THR A 266 26.12 -0.95 -3.27
CA THR A 266 26.47 0.14 -4.22
C THR A 266 25.85 1.48 -3.82
N MET A 267 24.84 1.49 -2.94
CA MET A 267 24.25 2.72 -2.41
C MET A 267 25.02 3.26 -1.19
N PHE A 268 25.90 2.44 -0.58
CA PHE A 268 26.72 2.81 0.57
C PHE A 268 28.18 3.15 0.23
N GLU A 269 28.69 2.66 -0.89
CA GLU A 269 30.03 2.93 -1.44
C GLU A 269 30.05 4.15 -2.38
#